data_AF-A0A1F9USH0-F1
#
_entry.id   AF-A0A1F9USH0-F1
#
_cell.length_a   1.000
_cell.length_b   1.000
_cell.length_c   1.000
_cell.angle_alpha   90.00
_cell.angle_beta   90.00
_cell.angle_gamma   90.00
#
_symmetry.space_group_name_H-M   'P 1'
#
loop_
_entity.id
_entity.type
_entity.pdbx_description
1 polymer ?
#
loop_
_entity_poly.entity_id
_entity_poly.type
_entity_poly.pdbx_seq_one_letter_code
_entity_poly.pdbx_strand_id
1 'polypeptide(L)'
;MSLADCAAQAVLQWPRDTAITMVAIAGAESGWINGRPSTVDVVGGPGDRPEWRAYACDGVYSWGLYQVHMPSHHARLQEVTWSDLPCVWRDHLIDPGFATVMAAEILSGQGLSAWSVYNNGSYRAYIDQATAAVDEALGAQPPGPYIEPPIWPPLPAGFLTLPLVPPSAAMRLASLDVAPVEPPPGYH
;
A
#
# COMPACT_ATOMS: atom_id res chain seq x y z
N MET A 1 16.22 -3.36 10.37
CA MET A 1 15.45 -2.10 10.40
C MET A 1 14.63 -2.06 11.69
N SER A 2 14.36 -0.87 12.23
CA SER A 2 13.62 -0.66 13.48
C SER A 2 12.17 -0.19 13.24
N LEU A 3 11.35 -0.19 14.30
CA LEU A 3 10.03 0.45 14.34
C LEU A 3 10.10 1.94 13.91
N ALA A 4 11.14 2.66 14.34
CA ALA A 4 11.32 4.09 14.00
C ALA A 4 11.50 4.29 12.48
N ASP A 5 12.32 3.47 11.84
CA ASP A 5 12.53 3.56 10.39
C ASP A 5 11.25 3.21 9.60
N CYS A 6 10.48 2.21 10.08
CA CYS A 6 9.18 1.87 9.50
C CYS A 6 8.21 3.05 9.58
N ALA A 7 8.14 3.71 10.74
CA ALA A 7 7.30 4.89 10.94
C ALA A 7 7.76 6.07 10.07
N ALA A 8 9.07 6.31 9.97
CA ALA A 8 9.64 7.35 9.12
C ALA A 8 9.28 7.16 7.64
N GLN A 9 9.30 5.94 7.12
CA GLN A 9 8.85 5.67 5.75
C GLN A 9 7.33 5.81 5.59
N ALA A 10 6.55 5.34 6.58
CA ALA A 10 5.10 5.39 6.53
C ALA A 10 4.55 6.83 6.44
N VAL A 11 5.13 7.76 7.20
CA VAL A 11 4.67 9.18 7.20
C VAL A 11 5.00 9.92 5.90
N LEU A 12 5.88 9.37 5.05
CA LEU A 12 6.12 9.90 3.71
C LEU A 12 5.03 9.49 2.72
N GLN A 13 4.32 8.39 2.98
CA GLN A 13 3.34 7.81 2.06
C GLN A 13 1.89 8.08 2.46
N TRP A 14 1.61 8.19 3.76
CA TRP A 14 0.24 8.24 4.25
C TRP A 14 -0.01 9.33 5.29
N PRO A 15 -1.26 9.84 5.39
CA PRO A 15 -1.69 10.64 6.52
C PRO A 15 -1.52 9.88 7.83
N ARG A 16 -1.37 10.63 8.93
CA ARG A 16 -1.08 10.11 10.28
C ARG A 16 -1.84 8.83 10.64
N ASP A 17 -3.17 8.84 10.59
CA ASP A 17 -3.98 7.70 11.07
C ASP A 17 -3.80 6.44 10.20
N THR A 18 -3.62 6.63 8.89
CA THR A 18 -3.29 5.55 7.96
C THR A 18 -1.86 5.04 8.21
N ALA A 19 -0.90 5.95 8.44
CA ALA A 19 0.47 5.57 8.78
C ALA A 19 0.53 4.73 10.07
N ILE A 20 -0.21 5.11 11.12
CA ILE A 20 -0.32 4.33 12.36
C ILE A 20 -0.83 2.92 12.07
N THR A 21 -1.90 2.80 11.28
CA THR A 21 -2.48 1.50 10.92
C THR A 21 -1.48 0.65 10.14
N MET A 22 -0.79 1.22 9.16
CA MET A 22 0.18 0.50 8.34
C MET A 22 1.42 0.08 9.15
N VAL A 23 1.93 0.93 10.04
CA VAL A 23 3.05 0.58 10.94
C VAL A 23 2.63 -0.55 11.91
N ALA A 24 1.39 -0.54 12.40
CA ALA A 24 0.86 -1.63 13.23
C ALA A 24 0.72 -2.94 12.45
N ILE A 25 0.29 -2.88 11.18
CA ILE A 25 0.28 -4.05 10.27
C ILE A 25 1.70 -4.60 10.09
N ALA A 26 2.69 -3.76 9.81
CA ALA A 26 4.08 -4.20 9.70
C ALA A 26 4.60 -4.86 11.00
N GLY A 27 4.17 -4.37 12.15
CA GLY A 27 4.44 -4.97 13.46
C GLY A 27 3.87 -6.38 13.60
N ALA A 28 2.62 -6.58 13.19
CA ALA A 28 1.99 -7.90 13.22
C ALA A 28 2.55 -8.86 12.16
N GLU A 29 2.87 -8.38 10.96
CA GLU A 29 3.39 -9.20 9.86
C GLU A 29 4.82 -9.67 10.11
N SER A 30 5.72 -8.75 10.49
CA SER A 30 7.16 -9.03 10.56
C SER A 30 7.78 -8.80 11.93
N GLY A 31 7.06 -8.17 12.87
CA GLY A 31 7.65 -7.63 14.10
C GLY A 31 8.55 -6.42 13.82
N TRP A 32 8.30 -5.70 12.72
CA TRP A 32 9.18 -4.66 12.15
C TRP A 32 10.59 -5.15 11.79
N ILE A 33 10.80 -6.48 11.75
CA ILE A 33 12.07 -7.08 11.34
C ILE A 33 12.05 -7.24 9.83
N ASN A 34 12.65 -6.26 9.18
CA ASN A 34 12.81 -6.30 7.74
C ASN A 34 13.69 -7.49 7.30
N GLY A 35 13.28 -8.18 6.25
CA GLY A 35 13.93 -9.42 5.78
C GLY A 35 13.62 -10.67 6.59
N ARG A 36 12.72 -10.59 7.59
CA ARG A 36 12.19 -11.80 8.22
C ARG A 36 11.38 -12.59 7.18
N PRO A 37 11.76 -13.85 6.90
CA PRO A 37 10.97 -14.70 6.02
C PRO A 37 9.61 -14.99 6.65
N SER A 38 8.56 -15.04 5.83
CA SER A 38 7.27 -15.55 6.27
C SER A 38 7.42 -16.99 6.77
N THR A 39 6.77 -17.30 7.88
CA THR A 39 6.69 -18.68 8.39
C THR A 39 5.45 -19.42 7.91
N VAL A 40 4.51 -18.72 7.26
CA VAL A 40 3.22 -19.27 6.81
C VAL A 40 3.15 -19.38 5.29
N ASP A 41 3.84 -18.50 4.56
CA ASP A 41 3.88 -18.50 3.10
C ASP A 41 5.18 -19.12 2.60
N VAL A 42 5.28 -20.45 2.74
CA VAL A 42 6.47 -21.24 2.38
C VAL A 42 6.13 -22.42 1.47
N VAL A 43 7.09 -22.83 0.64
CA VAL A 43 6.99 -24.04 -0.19
C VAL A 43 6.80 -25.26 0.73
N GLY A 44 5.81 -26.10 0.42
CA GLY A 44 5.41 -27.24 1.25
C GLY A 44 4.57 -26.89 2.48
N GLY A 45 4.25 -25.62 2.71
CA GLY A 45 3.36 -25.19 3.79
C GLY A 45 1.87 -25.38 3.47
N PRO A 46 0.95 -25.10 4.44
CA PRO A 46 -0.49 -25.27 4.26
C PRO A 46 -1.12 -24.44 3.12
N GLY A 47 -0.45 -23.39 2.66
CA GLY A 47 -0.87 -22.54 1.54
C GLY A 47 -0.07 -22.74 0.24
N ASP A 48 0.87 -23.69 0.18
CA ASP A 48 1.69 -23.93 -1.01
C ASP A 48 0.82 -24.33 -2.20
N ARG A 49 1.07 -23.71 -3.35
CA ARG A 49 0.49 -24.08 -4.63
C ARG A 49 1.62 -24.37 -5.62
N PRO A 50 1.59 -25.50 -6.35
CA PRO A 50 2.65 -25.85 -7.30
C PRO A 50 2.97 -24.72 -8.29
N GLU A 51 1.96 -24.02 -8.78
CA GLU A 51 2.10 -22.89 -9.69
C GLU A 51 2.80 -21.66 -9.07
N TRP A 52 2.80 -21.53 -7.74
CA TRP A 52 3.45 -20.41 -7.06
C TRP A 52 4.94 -20.62 -6.84
N ARG A 53 5.43 -21.87 -6.88
CA ARG A 53 6.82 -22.22 -6.57
C ARG A 53 7.85 -21.48 -7.41
N ALA A 54 7.51 -21.12 -8.65
CA ALA A 54 8.37 -20.32 -9.52
C ALA A 54 8.64 -18.90 -8.99
N TYR A 55 7.80 -18.42 -8.06
CA TYR A 55 7.92 -17.10 -7.44
C TYR A 55 8.53 -17.14 -6.03
N ALA A 56 8.95 -18.31 -5.53
CA ALA A 56 9.60 -18.39 -4.22
C ALA A 56 11.07 -17.91 -4.32
N CYS A 57 11.55 -17.23 -3.29
CA CYS A 57 12.98 -17.09 -3.04
C CYS A 57 13.32 -17.83 -1.75
N ASP A 58 14.34 -18.70 -1.77
CA ASP A 58 14.73 -19.54 -0.64
C ASP A 58 13.56 -20.32 0.01
N GLY A 59 12.57 -20.70 -0.81
CA GLY A 59 11.38 -21.42 -0.37
C GLY A 59 10.29 -20.57 0.29
N VAL A 60 10.37 -19.23 0.21
CA VAL A 60 9.44 -18.29 0.86
C VAL A 60 8.78 -17.38 -0.19
N TYR A 61 7.48 -17.12 -0.03
CA TYR A 61 6.68 -16.31 -0.96
C TYR A 61 6.44 -14.86 -0.53
N SER A 62 6.55 -14.55 0.76
CA SER A 62 6.25 -13.21 1.29
C SER A 62 7.47 -12.60 1.98
N TRP A 63 7.76 -11.34 1.67
CA TRP A 63 8.97 -10.65 2.14
C TRP A 63 8.72 -9.19 2.54
N GLY A 64 9.69 -8.63 3.28
CA GLY A 64 9.69 -7.24 3.71
C GLY A 64 8.82 -6.97 4.94
N LEU A 65 8.74 -5.69 5.32
CA LEU A 65 8.00 -5.22 6.49
C LEU A 65 6.51 -5.62 6.46
N TYR A 66 5.91 -5.56 5.28
CA TYR A 66 4.47 -5.78 5.05
C TYR A 66 4.16 -7.16 4.49
N GLN A 67 5.14 -8.08 4.49
CA GLN A 67 5.03 -9.46 3.99
C GLN A 67 4.33 -9.52 2.62
N VAL A 68 4.87 -8.79 1.64
CA VAL A 68 4.30 -8.70 0.29
C VAL A 68 4.36 -10.07 -0.38
N HIS A 69 3.19 -10.67 -0.64
CA HIS A 69 3.06 -11.96 -1.29
C HIS A 69 3.48 -11.88 -2.77
N MET A 70 4.67 -12.39 -3.10
CA MET A 70 5.27 -12.29 -4.43
C MET A 70 4.42 -12.92 -5.54
N PRO A 71 3.83 -14.12 -5.39
CA PRO A 71 2.98 -14.69 -6.44
C PRO A 71 1.80 -13.79 -6.84
N SER A 72 1.16 -13.12 -5.87
CA SER A 72 0.03 -12.22 -6.14
C SER A 72 0.45 -10.89 -6.78
N HIS A 73 1.70 -10.47 -6.61
CA HIS A 73 2.19 -9.15 -7.03
C HIS A 73 3.33 -9.23 -8.05
N HIS A 74 3.62 -10.41 -8.60
CA HIS A 74 4.80 -10.66 -9.43
C HIS A 74 4.85 -9.76 -10.68
N ALA A 75 3.71 -9.49 -11.33
CA ALA A 75 3.67 -8.64 -12.52
C ALA A 75 4.16 -7.22 -12.22
N ARG A 76 3.74 -6.66 -11.07
CA ARG A 76 4.18 -5.34 -10.64
C ARG A 76 5.64 -5.36 -10.19
N LEU A 77 6.04 -6.37 -9.41
CA LEU A 77 7.43 -6.53 -8.98
C LEU A 77 8.37 -6.61 -10.18
N GLN A 78 8.01 -7.39 -11.20
CA GLN A 78 8.78 -7.50 -12.44
C GLN A 78 8.91 -6.16 -13.18
N GLU A 79 7.84 -5.37 -13.22
CA GLU A 79 7.84 -4.05 -13.86
C GLU A 79 8.81 -3.09 -13.16
N VAL A 80 8.76 -3.01 -11.83
CA VAL A 80 9.52 -2.00 -11.06
C VAL A 80 10.96 -2.40 -10.76
N THR A 81 11.28 -3.69 -10.71
CA THR A 81 12.65 -4.17 -10.51
C THR A 81 13.35 -4.54 -11.81
N TRP A 82 12.64 -4.52 -12.95
CA TRP A 82 13.12 -4.96 -14.26
C TRP A 82 13.74 -6.38 -14.23
N SER A 83 13.17 -7.27 -13.43
CA SER A 83 13.68 -8.63 -13.24
C SER A 83 12.53 -9.62 -13.12
N ASP A 84 12.71 -10.82 -13.66
CA ASP A 84 11.83 -11.97 -13.49
C ASP A 84 12.29 -12.92 -12.37
N LEU A 85 13.36 -12.57 -11.65
CA LEU A 85 13.96 -13.41 -10.61
C LEU A 85 13.37 -13.09 -9.22
N PRO A 86 12.73 -14.06 -8.54
CA PRO A 86 12.10 -13.79 -7.25
C PRO A 86 13.04 -13.31 -6.16
N CYS A 87 14.30 -13.76 -6.18
CA CYS A 87 15.29 -13.30 -5.22
C CYS A 87 15.72 -11.84 -5.44
N VAL A 88 15.63 -11.33 -6.67
CA VAL A 88 15.79 -9.89 -6.92
C VAL A 88 14.61 -9.13 -6.32
N TRP A 89 13.37 -9.63 -6.49
CA TRP A 89 12.20 -9.01 -5.85
C TRP A 89 12.31 -8.98 -4.33
N ARG A 90 12.75 -10.09 -3.71
CA ARG A 90 13.06 -10.14 -2.27
C ARG A 90 14.04 -9.04 -1.90
N ASP A 91 15.15 -8.90 -2.61
CA ASP A 91 16.21 -7.93 -2.29
C ASP A 91 15.68 -6.48 -2.32
N HIS A 92 14.73 -6.19 -3.20
CA HIS A 92 14.01 -4.92 -3.20
C HIS A 92 12.96 -4.83 -2.08
N LEU A 93 12.22 -5.89 -1.78
CA LEU A 93 11.22 -5.92 -0.71
C LEU A 93 11.83 -5.84 0.69
N ILE A 94 13.11 -6.17 0.84
CA ILE A 94 13.87 -5.87 2.05
C ILE A 94 14.51 -4.48 2.02
N ASP A 95 14.28 -3.64 1.01
CA ASP A 95 14.48 -2.20 1.14
C ASP A 95 13.18 -1.58 1.70
N PRO A 96 13.23 -0.87 2.83
CA PRO A 96 11.98 -0.44 3.47
C PRO A 96 11.28 0.73 2.81
N GLY A 97 12.02 1.58 2.09
CA GLY A 97 11.40 2.58 1.24
C GLY A 97 10.59 1.91 0.14
N PHE A 98 11.21 0.96 -0.56
CA PHE A 98 10.55 0.17 -1.61
C PHE A 98 9.38 -0.67 -1.06
N ALA A 99 9.54 -1.35 0.07
CA ALA A 99 8.48 -2.12 0.71
C ALA A 99 7.28 -1.25 1.08
N THR A 100 7.51 -0.02 1.55
CA THR A 100 6.46 0.94 1.90
C THR A 100 5.75 1.46 0.65
N VAL A 101 6.48 1.72 -0.45
CA VAL A 101 5.88 2.08 -1.75
C VAL A 101 4.99 0.94 -2.26
N MET A 102 5.48 -0.30 -2.26
CA MET A 102 4.66 -1.47 -2.64
C MET A 102 3.42 -1.61 -1.76
N ALA A 103 3.55 -1.42 -0.45
CA ALA A 103 2.40 -1.45 0.46
C ALA A 103 1.39 -0.32 0.18
N ALA A 104 1.86 0.86 -0.23
CA ALA A 104 0.98 1.97 -0.59
C ALA A 104 0.16 1.66 -1.86
N GLU A 105 0.79 1.03 -2.86
CA GLU A 105 0.11 0.56 -4.06
C GLU A 105 -0.94 -0.53 -3.74
N ILE A 106 -0.58 -1.51 -2.91
CA ILE A 106 -1.51 -2.57 -2.47
C ILE A 106 -2.69 -1.97 -1.70
N LEU A 107 -2.43 -1.03 -0.78
CA LEU A 107 -3.48 -0.35 -0.03
C LEU A 107 -4.43 0.41 -0.95
N SER A 108 -3.89 1.12 -1.95
CA SER A 108 -4.68 1.87 -2.93
C SER A 108 -5.57 0.96 -3.80
N GLY A 109 -5.05 -0.20 -4.22
CA GLY A 109 -5.77 -1.11 -5.12
C GLY A 109 -6.70 -2.12 -4.42
N GLN A 110 -6.29 -2.65 -3.27
CA GLN A 110 -6.95 -3.76 -2.58
C GLN A 110 -7.52 -3.37 -1.20
N GLY A 111 -7.15 -2.19 -0.68
CA GLY A 111 -7.53 -1.77 0.66
C GLY A 111 -6.80 -2.54 1.78
N LEU A 112 -7.18 -2.24 3.02
CA LEU A 112 -6.58 -2.86 4.21
C LEU A 112 -6.82 -4.37 4.30
N SER A 113 -7.83 -4.89 3.60
CA SER A 113 -8.14 -6.32 3.58
C SER A 113 -7.11 -7.19 2.85
N ALA A 114 -6.13 -6.58 2.17
CA ALA A 114 -5.00 -7.30 1.59
C ALA A 114 -4.15 -8.03 2.64
N TRP A 115 -4.15 -7.55 3.89
CA TRP A 115 -3.36 -8.12 4.98
C TRP A 115 -4.21 -8.98 5.91
N SER A 116 -3.82 -10.24 6.08
CA SER A 116 -4.54 -11.17 6.97
C SER A 116 -4.52 -10.70 8.43
N VAL A 117 -3.42 -10.07 8.87
CA VAL A 117 -3.29 -9.50 10.23
C VAL A 117 -4.23 -8.33 10.48
N TYR A 118 -4.64 -7.62 9.43
CA TYR A 118 -5.69 -6.60 9.53
C TYR A 118 -7.05 -7.27 9.71
N ASN A 119 -7.34 -8.25 8.83
CA ASN A 119 -8.62 -8.96 8.81
C ASN A 119 -8.92 -9.71 10.13
N ASN A 120 -7.91 -10.35 10.71
CA ASN A 120 -8.06 -11.07 11.99
C ASN A 120 -7.87 -10.18 13.23
N GLY A 121 -7.50 -8.90 13.03
CA GLY A 121 -7.35 -7.91 14.08
C GLY A 121 -6.05 -7.99 14.90
N SER A 122 -5.10 -8.87 14.57
CA SER A 122 -3.85 -9.01 15.34
C SER A 122 -2.98 -7.75 15.30
N TYR A 123 -3.09 -6.92 14.26
CA TYR A 123 -2.43 -5.61 14.18
C TYR A 123 -2.77 -4.68 15.35
N ARG A 124 -3.95 -4.84 15.99
CA ARG A 124 -4.39 -3.97 17.10
C ARG A 124 -3.45 -4.03 18.30
N ALA A 125 -2.78 -5.15 18.53
CA ALA A 125 -1.80 -5.31 19.60
C ALA A 125 -0.58 -4.37 19.44
N TYR A 126 -0.38 -3.80 18.25
CA TYR A 126 0.77 -2.96 17.91
C TYR A 126 0.41 -1.47 17.78
N ILE A 127 -0.87 -1.10 17.93
CA ILE A 127 -1.36 0.26 17.66
C ILE A 127 -0.71 1.30 18.59
N ASP A 128 -0.52 1.00 19.87
CA ASP A 128 0.08 1.96 20.81
C ASP A 128 1.54 2.27 20.44
N GLN A 129 2.31 1.23 20.08
CA GLN A 129 3.70 1.36 19.65
C GLN A 129 3.80 2.08 18.31
N ALA A 130 2.92 1.74 17.37
CA ALA A 130 2.84 2.41 16.06
C ALA A 130 2.47 3.89 16.21
N THR A 131 1.53 4.22 17.09
CA THR A 131 1.12 5.60 17.37
C THR A 131 2.28 6.43 17.88
N ALA A 132 2.98 5.93 18.91
CA ALA A 132 4.15 6.62 19.46
C ALA A 132 5.24 6.85 18.40
N ALA A 133 5.55 5.84 17.59
CA ALA A 133 6.59 5.94 16.57
C ALA A 133 6.20 6.89 15.42
N VAL A 134 4.93 6.90 15.00
CA VAL A 134 4.44 7.83 13.96
C VAL A 134 4.42 9.26 14.48
N ASP A 135 3.98 9.49 15.71
CA ASP A 135 3.98 10.83 16.32
C ASP A 135 5.41 11.37 16.47
N GLU A 136 6.36 10.51 16.86
CA GLU A 136 7.78 10.86 16.89
C GLU A 136 8.31 11.18 15.48
N ALA A 137 8.00 10.36 14.48
CA ALA A 137 8.45 10.58 13.10
C ALA A 137 7.91 11.90 12.51
N LEU A 138 6.66 12.26 12.81
CA LEU A 138 6.05 13.53 12.39
C LEU A 138 6.67 14.73 13.13
N GLY A 139 6.99 14.58 14.43
CA GLY A 139 7.65 15.62 15.21
C GLY A 139 9.13 15.82 14.85
N ALA A 140 9.79 14.77 14.35
CA ALA A 140 11.19 14.79 13.94
C ALA A 140 11.42 15.33 12.52
N GLN A 141 10.37 15.47 11.70
CA GLN A 141 10.52 16.14 10.41
C GLN A 141 10.94 17.59 10.66
N PRO A 142 12.12 18.03 10.18
CA PRO A 142 12.46 19.43 10.25
C PRO A 142 11.33 20.21 9.57
N PRO A 143 10.96 21.40 10.08
CA PRO A 143 10.03 22.25 9.35
C PRO A 143 10.56 22.34 7.92
N GLY A 144 9.75 21.89 6.96
CA GLY A 144 10.15 21.93 5.56
C GLY A 144 10.68 23.33 5.26
N PRO A 145 11.69 23.48 4.36
CA PRO A 145 12.13 24.81 3.97
C PRO A 145 10.88 25.62 3.68
N TYR A 146 10.74 26.79 4.32
CA TYR A 146 9.63 27.68 4.04
C TYR A 146 9.71 28.00 2.55
N ILE A 147 8.89 27.31 1.75
CA ILE A 147 8.67 27.68 0.37
C ILE A 147 7.76 28.88 0.51
N GLU A 148 8.36 30.08 0.46
CA GLU A 148 7.61 31.30 0.30
C GLU A 148 6.62 31.06 -0.84
N PRO A 149 5.30 31.20 -0.60
CA PRO A 149 4.32 30.94 -1.63
C PRO A 149 4.76 31.72 -2.87
N PRO A 150 4.74 31.12 -4.07
CA PRO A 150 5.14 31.83 -5.27
C PRO A 150 4.42 33.17 -5.27
N ILE A 151 5.18 34.26 -5.41
CA ILE A 151 4.61 35.58 -5.63
C ILE A 151 3.91 35.47 -6.98
N TRP A 152 2.64 35.05 -6.93
CA TRP A 152 1.80 35.04 -8.11
C TRP A 152 1.78 36.48 -8.61
N PRO A 153 2.07 36.74 -9.89
CA PRO A 153 1.80 38.06 -10.43
C PRO A 153 0.33 38.37 -10.12
N PRO A 154 0.01 39.64 -9.79
CA PRO A 154 -1.37 40.02 -9.58
C PRO A 154 -2.21 39.51 -10.75
N LEU A 155 -3.31 38.81 -10.45
CA LEU A 155 -4.22 38.32 -11.47
C LEU A 155 -4.57 39.51 -12.39
N PRO A 156 -4.47 39.35 -13.73
CA PRO A 156 -4.91 40.42 -14.62
C PRO A 156 -6.37 40.73 -14.32
N ALA A 157 -6.72 42.02 -14.26
CA ALA A 157 -8.03 42.53 -13.84
C ALA A 157 -9.24 42.02 -14.66
N GLY A 158 -9.03 41.17 -15.67
CA GLY A 158 -10.07 40.57 -16.51
C GLY A 158 -10.45 39.11 -16.17
N PHE A 159 -9.75 38.43 -15.25
CA PHE A 159 -9.92 36.97 -15.05
C PHE A 159 -11.25 36.56 -14.35
N LEU A 160 -12.08 37.51 -13.93
CA LEU A 160 -13.37 37.25 -13.27
C LEU A 160 -14.60 37.40 -14.18
N THR A 161 -14.43 37.44 -15.50
CA THR A 161 -15.56 37.47 -16.44
C THR A 161 -15.84 36.11 -17.07
N LEU A 162 -15.95 35.07 -16.24
CA LEU A 162 -16.60 33.84 -16.72
C LEU A 162 -18.12 34.08 -16.79
N PRO A 163 -18.77 33.82 -17.94
CA PRO A 163 -20.22 33.88 -18.00
C PRO A 163 -20.79 32.85 -17.02
N LEU A 164 -21.71 33.31 -16.18
CA LEU A 164 -22.50 32.50 -15.27
C LEU A 164 -23.33 31.53 -16.13
N VAL A 165 -22.85 30.31 -16.36
CA VAL A 165 -23.63 29.27 -17.03
C VAL A 165 -24.71 28.83 -16.03
N PRO A 166 -26.01 29.01 -16.33
CA PRO A 166 -27.06 28.59 -15.42
C PRO A 166 -27.03 27.05 -15.26
N PRO A 167 -27.20 26.52 -14.04
CA PRO A 167 -27.04 25.10 -13.71
C PRO A 167 -28.14 24.17 -14.25
N SER A 168 -28.87 24.53 -15.32
CA SER A 168 -30.13 23.86 -15.68
C SER A 168 -30.06 22.87 -16.87
N ALA A 169 -28.88 22.44 -17.32
CA ALA A 169 -28.75 21.58 -18.50
C ALA A 169 -27.91 20.30 -18.33
N ALA A 170 -27.79 19.75 -17.13
CA ALA A 170 -27.09 18.47 -16.90
C ALA A 170 -27.94 17.48 -16.09
N MET A 171 -29.15 17.18 -16.58
CA MET A 171 -29.95 16.06 -16.07
C MET A 171 -30.53 15.30 -17.26
N ARG A 172 -29.75 14.34 -17.78
CA ARG A 172 -30.19 13.12 -18.51
C ARG A 172 -28.97 12.50 -19.20
N LEU A 173 -28.20 11.73 -18.46
CA LEU A 173 -27.37 10.67 -19.04
C LEU A 173 -27.98 9.34 -18.60
N ALA A 174 -28.62 8.73 -19.60
CA ALA A 174 -29.04 7.35 -19.76
C ALA A 174 -28.90 6.41 -18.55
N SER A 175 -30.05 5.97 -18.02
CA SER A 175 -30.21 4.60 -17.55
C SER A 175 -29.87 3.68 -18.72
N LEU A 176 -28.69 3.06 -18.68
CA LEU A 176 -28.41 1.89 -19.49
C LEU A 176 -29.09 0.71 -18.80
N ASP A 177 -30.15 0.19 -19.42
CA ASP A 177 -30.73 -1.10 -19.11
C ASP A 177 -29.65 -2.18 -19.30
N VAL A 178 -28.99 -2.57 -18.21
CA VAL A 178 -28.14 -3.75 -18.17
C VAL A 178 -29.07 -4.95 -18.09
N ALA A 179 -29.13 -5.74 -19.16
CA ALA A 179 -29.85 -7.00 -19.17
C ALA A 179 -29.31 -7.92 -18.06
N PRO A 180 -30.18 -8.65 -17.34
CA PRO A 180 -29.74 -9.59 -16.31
C PRO A 180 -28.87 -10.69 -16.93
N VAL A 181 -27.65 -10.83 -16.41
CA VAL A 181 -26.75 -11.94 -16.75
C VAL A 181 -27.26 -13.18 -16.00
N GLU A 182 -27.68 -14.20 -16.73
CA GLU A 182 -27.99 -15.51 -16.14
C GLU A 182 -26.72 -16.12 -15.51
N PRO A 183 -26.80 -16.65 -14.28
CA PRO A 183 -25.68 -17.34 -13.68
C PRO A 183 -25.36 -18.64 -14.46
N PRO A 184 -24.08 -19.02 -14.59
CA PRO A 184 -23.70 -20.25 -15.26
C PRO A 184 -24.27 -21.48 -14.54
N PRO A 185 -24.71 -22.51 -15.26
CA PRO A 185 -25.23 -23.73 -14.66
C PRO A 185 -24.11 -24.49 -13.93
N GLY A 186 -24.29 -24.77 -12.64
CA GLY A 186 -23.43 -25.71 -11.92
C GLY A 186 -23.04 -25.39 -10.47
N TYR A 187 -23.57 -24.36 -9.83
CA TYR A 187 -23.38 -24.15 -8.38
C TYR A 187 -24.61 -24.61 -7.58
N HIS A 188 -24.53 -25.84 -7.07
CA HIS A 188 -25.35 -26.36 -5.96
C HIS A 188 -24.41 -26.96 -4.91
#